data_AF-A0A1M6L5C7-F1
#
_entry.id   AF-A0A1M6L5C7-F1
#
_cell.length_a   1.000
_cell.length_b   1.000
_cell.length_c   1.000
_cell.angle_alpha   90.00
_cell.angle_beta   90.00
_cell.angle_gamma   90.00
#
_symmetry.space_group_name_H-M   'P 1'
#
loop_
_entity.id
_entity.type
_entity.pdbx_description
1 polymer ?
#
loop_
_entity_poly.entity_id
_entity_poly.type
_entity_poly.pdbx_seq_one_letter_code
_entity_poly.pdbx_strand_id
1 'polypeptide(L)'
;MIGELKNIFGSKCTGININGEPSESIDISTKRLKLCEAVNLSFDAPIRVTGENLVCPGARRSVGFDKDDTLLAQTISENNGIPVQFILNALKEIPKLDGITHINLGLTEDMEPWLKPDLYIIYLKPAVVTAIMHNLAKMGVKPSILPYSLLSVCGNVFSTCYKNVVPTLSFGCPESRRHGGIGNDEVVLGLPSQHARYFLRDL
;
A
#
# COMPACT_ATOMS: atom_id res chain seq x y z
N MET A 1 -14.30 -11.19 4.74
CA MET A 1 -13.94 -9.76 4.91
C MET A 1 -13.55 -9.10 3.60
N ILE A 2 -12.64 -9.65 2.79
CA ILE A 2 -12.25 -9.10 1.47
C ILE A 2 -13.47 -8.83 0.56
N GLY A 3 -14.37 -9.80 0.43
CA GLY A 3 -15.59 -9.66 -0.38
C GLY A 3 -16.47 -8.49 0.04
N GLU A 4 -16.72 -8.37 1.34
CA GLU A 4 -17.52 -7.29 1.91
C GLU A 4 -16.86 -5.92 1.67
N LEU A 5 -15.54 -5.82 1.85
CA LEU A 5 -14.80 -4.59 1.54
C LEU A 5 -14.86 -4.24 0.05
N LYS A 6 -14.80 -5.24 -0.84
CA LYS A 6 -14.99 -5.04 -2.29
C LYS A 6 -16.42 -4.56 -2.62
N ASN A 7 -17.43 -5.06 -1.91
CA ASN A 7 -18.81 -4.59 -2.08
C ASN A 7 -18.99 -3.12 -1.63
N ILE A 8 -18.29 -2.73 -0.55
CA ILE A 8 -18.36 -1.36 -0.01
C ILE A 8 -17.55 -0.37 -0.86
N PHE A 9 -16.31 -0.72 -1.18
CA PHE A 9 -15.32 0.20 -1.74
C PHE A 9 -15.04 0.02 -3.23
N GLY A 10 -15.55 -1.06 -3.83
CA GLY A 10 -15.35 -1.41 -5.22
C GLY A 10 -14.27 -2.48 -5.43
N SER A 11 -14.14 -2.94 -6.68
CA SER A 11 -13.28 -4.07 -7.06
C SER A 11 -11.78 -3.83 -6.86
N LYS A 12 -11.33 -2.57 -6.88
CA LYS A 12 -9.93 -2.17 -6.61
C LYS A 12 -9.63 -2.18 -5.10
N CYS A 13 -9.77 -3.35 -4.49
CA CYS A 13 -9.48 -3.62 -3.09
C CYS A 13 -8.69 -4.93 -3.02
N THR A 14 -7.44 -4.86 -2.54
CA THR A 14 -6.58 -6.03 -2.38
C THR A 14 -6.27 -6.27 -0.91
N GLY A 15 -6.48 -7.50 -0.44
CA GLY A 15 -5.93 -7.96 0.83
C GLY A 15 -4.44 -8.22 0.70
N ILE A 16 -3.68 -7.85 1.72
CA ILE A 16 -2.23 -8.02 1.77
C ILE A 16 -1.86 -8.77 3.04
N ASN A 17 -1.00 -9.77 2.89
CA ASN A 17 -0.38 -10.49 3.98
C ASN A 17 1.15 -10.44 3.84
N ILE A 18 1.85 -10.27 4.95
CA ILE A 18 3.30 -10.19 5.02
C ILE A 18 3.82 -11.47 5.63
N ASN A 19 4.83 -12.07 4.98
CA ASN A 19 5.53 -13.28 5.42
C ASN A 19 4.66 -14.53 5.65
N GLY A 20 3.36 -14.53 5.35
CA GLY A 20 2.54 -15.73 5.47
C GLY A 20 2.92 -16.78 4.43
N GLU A 21 2.82 -18.05 4.83
CA GLU A 21 3.28 -19.19 4.04
C GLU A 21 2.60 -19.27 2.66
N PRO A 22 3.32 -19.74 1.62
CA PRO A 22 2.73 -19.95 0.30
C PRO A 22 1.62 -20.99 0.37
N SER A 23 0.48 -20.65 -0.22
CA SER A 23 -0.41 -21.66 -0.79
C SER A 23 -0.07 -21.85 -2.26
N GLU A 24 -0.34 -23.03 -2.81
CA GLU A 24 -0.18 -23.33 -4.24
C GLU A 24 -0.92 -22.35 -5.16
N SER A 25 -1.88 -21.61 -4.62
CA SER A 25 -2.70 -20.61 -5.31
C SER A 25 -2.08 -19.22 -5.46
N ILE A 26 -0.89 -18.96 -4.89
CA ILE A 26 -0.21 -17.65 -5.03
C ILE A 26 0.92 -17.76 -6.03
N ASP A 27 0.79 -17.05 -7.16
CA ASP A 27 1.84 -17.01 -8.17
C ASP A 27 3.05 -16.21 -7.65
N ILE A 28 4.22 -16.86 -7.64
CA ILE A 28 5.49 -16.18 -7.44
C ILE A 28 5.90 -15.57 -8.76
N SER A 29 5.55 -14.30 -8.94
CA SER A 29 5.84 -13.59 -10.18
C SER A 29 7.34 -13.63 -10.49
N THR A 30 7.68 -14.24 -11.62
CA THR A 30 9.01 -14.18 -12.23
C THR A 30 9.28 -12.80 -12.84
N LYS A 31 8.26 -11.95 -12.98
CA LYS A 31 8.39 -10.59 -13.49
C LYS A 31 8.99 -9.67 -12.44
N ARG A 32 9.84 -8.77 -12.90
CA ARG A 32 10.36 -7.63 -12.12
C ARG A 32 9.28 -6.58 -11.99
N LEU A 33 8.87 -6.25 -10.76
CA LEU A 33 7.70 -5.41 -10.49
C LEU A 33 8.01 -4.25 -9.53
N LYS A 34 7.32 -3.14 -9.72
CA LYS A 34 7.13 -2.11 -8.69
C LYS A 34 6.00 -2.55 -7.76
N LEU A 35 6.03 -2.16 -6.48
CA LEU A 35 4.97 -2.55 -5.55
C LEU A 35 3.59 -2.00 -5.96
N CYS A 36 3.54 -0.79 -6.53
CA CYS A 36 2.29 -0.24 -7.07
C CYS A 36 1.74 -1.04 -8.27
N GLU A 37 2.63 -1.58 -9.13
CA GLU A 37 2.22 -2.49 -10.22
C GLU A 37 1.69 -3.80 -9.65
N ALA A 38 2.37 -4.38 -8.66
CA ALA A 38 1.92 -5.59 -8.01
C ALA A 38 0.55 -5.41 -7.35
N VAL A 39 0.29 -4.28 -6.69
CA VAL A 39 -1.05 -3.93 -6.15
C VAL A 39 -2.11 -3.86 -7.26
N ASN A 40 -1.79 -3.27 -8.40
CA ASN A 40 -2.73 -3.17 -9.51
C ASN A 40 -3.07 -4.55 -10.09
N LEU A 41 -2.05 -5.38 -10.32
CA LEU A 41 -2.22 -6.75 -10.79
C LEU A 41 -2.99 -7.61 -9.77
N SER A 42 -2.81 -7.32 -8.48
CA SER A 42 -3.42 -8.09 -7.41
C SER A 42 -4.91 -7.86 -7.22
N PHE A 43 -5.51 -6.90 -7.93
CA PHE A 43 -6.96 -6.78 -7.98
C PHE A 43 -7.61 -7.95 -8.73
N ASP A 44 -6.89 -8.53 -9.69
CA ASP A 44 -7.38 -9.61 -10.55
C ASP A 44 -6.89 -11.00 -10.12
N ALA A 45 -5.65 -11.12 -9.61
CA ALA A 45 -5.08 -12.41 -9.23
C ALA A 45 -4.09 -12.33 -8.05
N PRO A 46 -4.02 -13.35 -7.17
CA PRO A 46 -3.02 -13.41 -6.11
C PRO A 46 -1.58 -13.38 -6.65
N ILE A 47 -0.71 -12.59 -6.02
CA ILE A 47 0.69 -12.44 -6.44
C ILE A 47 1.61 -12.33 -5.23
N ARG A 48 2.81 -12.94 -5.34
CA ARG A 48 3.88 -12.78 -4.36
C ARG A 48 5.01 -11.90 -4.88
N VAL A 49 5.44 -10.97 -4.03
CA VAL A 49 6.59 -10.11 -4.23
C VAL A 49 7.66 -10.41 -3.18
N THR A 50 8.91 -10.50 -3.60
CA THR A 50 10.09 -10.79 -2.76
C THR A 50 11.20 -9.76 -3.02
N GLY A 51 12.30 -9.85 -2.27
CA GLY A 51 13.48 -9.04 -2.50
C GLY A 51 14.15 -9.23 -3.87
N GLU A 52 13.87 -10.33 -4.55
CA GLU A 52 14.46 -10.64 -5.86
C GLU A 52 13.69 -9.98 -7.02
N ASN A 53 12.35 -9.90 -6.90
CA ASN A 53 11.49 -9.39 -7.97
C ASN A 53 11.00 -7.95 -7.75
N LEU A 54 11.12 -7.40 -6.53
CA LEU A 54 10.77 -6.00 -6.25
C LEU A 54 11.90 -5.05 -6.68
N VAL A 55 11.63 -4.20 -7.68
CA VAL A 55 12.68 -3.37 -8.31
C VAL A 55 12.62 -1.88 -8.03
N CYS A 56 11.47 -1.34 -7.59
CA CYS A 56 11.35 0.09 -7.33
C CYS A 56 12.20 0.47 -6.09
N PRO A 57 13.18 1.38 -6.20
CA PRO A 57 14.04 1.77 -5.07
C PRO A 57 13.24 2.24 -3.85
N GLY A 58 12.20 3.06 -4.07
CA GLY A 58 11.32 3.53 -3.00
C GLY A 58 10.56 2.39 -2.31
N ALA A 59 10.15 1.37 -3.06
CA ALA A 59 9.49 0.20 -2.48
C ALA A 59 10.47 -0.68 -1.70
N ARG A 60 11.62 -1.00 -2.30
CA ARG A 60 12.68 -1.79 -1.65
C ARG A 60 13.13 -1.15 -0.33
N ARG A 61 13.29 0.18 -0.31
CA ARG A 61 13.56 0.94 0.91
C ARG A 61 12.44 0.84 1.95
N SER A 62 11.18 0.96 1.52
CA SER A 62 10.02 0.95 2.44
C SER A 62 9.82 -0.41 3.08
N VAL A 63 10.02 -1.50 2.33
CA VAL A 63 9.89 -2.88 2.84
C VAL A 63 11.12 -3.36 3.60
N GLY A 64 12.23 -2.62 3.55
CA GLY A 64 13.45 -2.93 4.31
C GLY A 64 14.53 -3.73 3.57
N PHE A 65 14.36 -3.96 2.26
CA PHE A 65 15.39 -4.64 1.44
C PHE A 65 16.61 -3.77 1.17
N ASP A 66 16.40 -2.45 1.04
CA ASP A 66 17.47 -1.47 0.86
C ASP A 66 17.44 -0.43 1.99
N LYS A 67 18.58 0.19 2.31
CA LYS A 67 18.69 1.14 3.44
C LYS A 67 19.17 2.54 3.08
N ASP A 68 19.65 2.74 1.85
CA ASP A 68 20.29 3.98 1.41
C ASP A 68 19.25 5.05 1.01
N ASP A 69 18.95 5.96 1.93
CA ASP A 69 18.05 7.09 1.67
C ASP A 69 18.74 8.20 0.85
N THR A 70 20.07 8.28 0.84
CA THR A 70 20.80 9.32 0.12
C THR A 70 20.70 9.09 -1.39
N LEU A 71 21.00 7.87 -1.83
CA LEU A 71 20.89 7.49 -3.23
C LEU A 71 19.44 7.60 -3.73
N LEU A 72 18.48 7.17 -2.91
CA LEU A 72 17.06 7.29 -3.22
C LEU A 72 16.64 8.76 -3.36
N ALA A 73 17.06 9.63 -2.44
CA ALA A 73 16.74 11.05 -2.48
C ALA A 73 17.31 11.75 -3.71
N GLN A 74 18.55 11.43 -4.10
CA GLN A 74 19.15 11.92 -5.34
C GLN A 74 18.33 11.48 -6.56
N THR A 75 17.99 10.19 -6.64
CA THR A 75 17.18 9.64 -7.75
C THR A 75 15.81 10.34 -7.85
N ILE A 76 15.13 10.58 -6.73
CA ILE A 76 13.84 11.26 -6.72
C ILE A 76 14.00 12.74 -7.12
N SER A 77 15.06 13.40 -6.64
CA SER A 77 15.37 14.80 -6.97
C SER A 77 15.59 14.98 -8.47
N GLU A 78 16.42 14.13 -9.08
CA GLU A 78 16.73 14.17 -10.51
C GLU A 78 15.47 13.98 -11.37
N ASN A 79 14.56 13.10 -10.96
CA ASN A 79 13.35 12.80 -11.72
C ASN A 79 12.22 13.83 -11.57
N ASN A 80 12.21 14.61 -10.49
CA ASN A 80 11.06 15.49 -10.16
C ASN A 80 11.44 16.95 -9.89
N GLY A 81 12.72 17.29 -9.88
CA GLY A 81 13.21 18.65 -9.59
C GLY A 81 13.02 19.10 -8.13
N ILE A 82 12.65 18.20 -7.23
CA ILE A 82 12.47 18.50 -5.80
C ILE A 82 13.84 18.49 -5.12
N PRO A 83 14.21 19.49 -4.29
CA PRO A 83 15.51 19.52 -3.64
C PRO A 83 15.81 18.24 -2.83
N VAL A 84 17.02 17.68 -2.99
CA VAL A 84 17.47 16.46 -2.29
C VAL A 84 17.24 16.56 -0.77
N GLN A 85 17.56 17.71 -0.16
CA GLN A 85 17.40 17.89 1.29
C GLN A 85 15.94 17.81 1.75
N PHE A 86 15.01 18.28 0.92
CA PHE A 86 13.58 18.17 1.20
C PHE A 86 13.14 16.71 1.16
N ILE A 87 13.58 15.96 0.14
CA ILE A 87 13.27 14.53 0.01
C ILE A 87 13.86 13.74 1.18
N LEU A 88 15.11 14.01 1.57
CA LEU A 88 15.74 13.37 2.73
C LEU A 88 14.92 13.60 4.02
N ASN A 89 14.39 14.80 4.22
CA ASN A 89 13.56 15.09 5.37
C ASN A 89 12.22 14.34 5.29
N ALA A 90 11.57 14.31 4.13
CA ALA A 90 10.34 13.54 3.93
C ALA A 90 10.57 12.03 4.13
N LEU A 91 11.69 11.47 3.66
CA LEU A 91 12.01 10.05 3.83
C LEU A 91 12.16 9.67 5.32
N LYS A 92 12.60 10.58 6.19
CA LYS A 92 12.68 10.31 7.65
C LYS A 92 11.32 10.06 8.29
N GLU A 93 10.26 10.65 7.74
CA GLU A 93 8.89 10.47 8.23
C GLU A 93 8.26 9.16 7.72
N ILE A 94 8.78 8.62 6.61
CA ILE A 94 8.30 7.38 6.01
C ILE A 94 8.99 6.20 6.70
N PRO A 95 8.26 5.23 7.27
CA PRO A 95 8.87 4.08 7.94
C PRO A 95 9.65 3.18 6.97
N LYS A 96 10.79 2.68 7.44
CA LYS A 96 11.46 1.48 6.89
C LYS A 96 10.99 0.29 7.72
N LEU A 97 10.47 -0.73 7.06
CA LEU A 97 10.12 -1.98 7.72
C LEU A 97 11.35 -2.87 7.91
N ASP A 98 11.21 -3.87 8.76
CA ASP A 98 12.21 -4.88 9.06
C ASP A 98 11.59 -6.29 9.05
N GLY A 99 12.41 -7.30 8.79
CA GLY A 99 11.98 -8.71 8.84
C GLY A 99 11.04 -9.17 7.74
N ILE A 100 10.73 -8.35 6.73
CA ILE A 100 9.95 -8.77 5.56
C ILE A 100 10.82 -9.64 4.65
N THR A 101 10.35 -10.83 4.34
CA THR A 101 10.92 -11.73 3.32
C THR A 101 10.10 -11.70 2.04
N HIS A 102 8.78 -11.62 2.18
CA HIS A 102 7.84 -11.56 1.05
C HIS A 102 6.52 -10.91 1.42
N ILE A 103 5.81 -10.45 0.39
CA ILE A 103 4.48 -9.83 0.49
C ILE A 103 3.56 -10.60 -0.44
N ASN A 104 2.49 -11.15 0.11
CA ASN A 104 1.38 -11.74 -0.62
C ASN A 104 0.32 -10.66 -0.85
N LEU A 105 -0.06 -10.42 -2.10
CA LEU A 105 -1.13 -9.50 -2.48
C LEU A 105 -2.24 -10.27 -3.20
N GLY A 106 -3.42 -9.69 -3.26
CA GLY A 106 -4.56 -10.24 -3.99
C GLY A 106 -5.19 -11.43 -3.30
N LEU A 107 -5.15 -11.45 -1.96
CA LEU A 107 -5.83 -12.51 -1.20
C LEU A 107 -7.30 -12.60 -1.63
N THR A 108 -7.81 -13.82 -1.73
CA THR A 108 -9.21 -14.09 -2.03
C THR A 108 -9.96 -14.43 -0.75
N GLU A 109 -11.30 -14.43 -0.81
CA GLU A 109 -12.15 -14.81 0.32
C GLU A 109 -11.85 -16.23 0.80
N ASP A 110 -11.64 -17.15 -0.14
CA ASP A 110 -11.29 -18.54 0.18
C ASP A 110 -9.98 -18.64 0.95
N MET A 111 -9.03 -17.71 0.77
CA MET A 111 -7.73 -17.75 1.43
C MET A 111 -7.75 -17.21 2.87
N GLU A 112 -8.72 -16.35 3.24
CA GLU A 112 -8.76 -15.70 4.55
C GLU A 112 -8.72 -16.64 5.78
N PRO A 113 -9.31 -17.85 5.76
CA PRO A 113 -9.29 -18.74 6.92
C PRO A 113 -7.88 -19.18 7.35
N TRP A 114 -6.95 -19.32 6.40
CA TRP A 114 -5.57 -19.76 6.68
C TRP A 114 -4.52 -18.68 6.39
N LEU A 115 -4.84 -17.65 5.62
CA LEU A 115 -3.95 -16.54 5.32
C LEU A 115 -4.65 -15.21 5.61
N LYS A 116 -4.50 -14.75 6.85
CA LYS A 116 -5.15 -13.52 7.32
C LYS A 116 -4.46 -12.29 6.72
N PRO A 117 -5.21 -11.34 6.15
CA PRO A 117 -4.64 -10.07 5.72
C PRO A 117 -4.15 -9.27 6.93
N ASP A 118 -2.99 -8.63 6.80
CA ASP A 118 -2.47 -7.63 7.73
C ASP A 118 -3.08 -6.25 7.47
N LEU A 119 -3.29 -5.94 6.20
CA LEU A 119 -3.91 -4.70 5.74
C LEU A 119 -4.54 -4.87 4.36
N TYR A 120 -5.28 -3.84 3.97
CA TYR A 120 -5.87 -3.69 2.65
C TYR A 120 -5.30 -2.47 1.95
N ILE A 121 -5.12 -2.57 0.63
CA ILE A 121 -4.91 -1.39 -0.22
C ILE A 121 -6.11 -1.25 -1.15
N ILE A 122 -6.70 -0.06 -1.14
CA ILE A 122 -7.99 0.22 -1.77
C ILE A 122 -7.88 1.50 -2.60
N TYR A 123 -8.34 1.48 -3.85
CA TYR A 123 -8.42 2.70 -4.66
C TYR A 123 -9.83 3.27 -4.60
N LEU A 124 -9.93 4.55 -4.25
CA LEU A 124 -11.18 5.20 -3.90
C LEU A 124 -11.35 6.51 -4.66
N LYS A 125 -12.58 6.85 -5.00
CA LYS A 125 -12.93 8.19 -5.46
C LYS A 125 -12.91 9.17 -4.27
N PRO A 126 -12.47 10.43 -4.43
CA PRO A 126 -12.48 11.45 -3.39
C PRO A 126 -13.82 11.58 -2.65
N ALA A 127 -14.95 11.44 -3.33
CA ALA A 127 -16.28 11.50 -2.70
C ALA A 127 -16.48 10.43 -1.61
N VAL A 128 -15.95 9.22 -1.80
CA VAL A 128 -16.02 8.13 -0.83
C VAL A 128 -15.10 8.39 0.36
N VAL A 129 -13.97 9.06 0.13
CA VAL A 129 -12.99 9.41 1.18
C VAL A 129 -13.63 10.26 2.26
N THR A 130 -14.49 11.23 1.91
CA THR A 130 -15.16 12.08 2.90
C THR A 130 -16.02 11.26 3.87
N ALA A 131 -16.78 10.28 3.36
CA ALA A 131 -17.58 9.40 4.21
C ALA A 131 -16.70 8.55 5.15
N ILE A 132 -15.58 8.02 4.62
CA ILE A 132 -14.59 7.28 5.41
C ILE A 132 -13.99 8.16 6.51
N MET A 133 -13.60 9.39 6.20
CA MET A 133 -13.05 10.35 7.18
C MET A 133 -14.02 10.59 8.33
N HIS A 134 -15.30 10.82 8.02
CA HIS A 134 -16.31 11.01 9.05
C HIS A 134 -16.51 9.76 9.91
N ASN A 135 -16.51 8.57 9.32
CA ASN A 135 -16.63 7.33 10.09
C ASN A 135 -15.41 7.09 10.99
N LEU A 136 -14.19 7.31 10.48
CA LEU A 136 -12.98 7.26 11.30
C LEU A 136 -13.02 8.28 12.45
N ALA A 137 -13.52 9.50 12.19
CA ALA A 137 -13.66 10.53 13.21
C ALA A 137 -14.64 10.12 14.32
N LYS A 138 -15.78 9.50 13.98
CA LYS A 138 -16.73 8.96 14.98
C LYS A 138 -16.08 7.92 15.89
N MET A 139 -15.08 7.21 15.38
CA MET A 139 -14.32 6.19 16.11
C MET A 139 -13.10 6.76 16.86
N GLY A 140 -12.83 8.06 16.76
CA GLY A 140 -11.62 8.67 17.32
C GLY A 140 -10.33 8.26 16.61
N VAL A 141 -10.41 7.68 15.41
CA VAL A 141 -9.25 7.26 14.62
C VAL A 141 -8.81 8.40 13.72
N LYS A 142 -7.56 8.84 13.87
CA LYS A 142 -6.95 9.85 13.00
C LYS A 142 -6.17 9.17 11.87
N PRO A 143 -6.62 9.24 10.61
CA PRO A 143 -5.86 8.70 9.50
C PRO A 143 -4.59 9.52 9.25
N SER A 144 -3.56 8.85 8.74
CA SER A 144 -2.35 9.51 8.24
C SER A 144 -2.58 10.00 6.81
N ILE A 145 -2.18 11.24 6.53
CA ILE A 145 -2.17 11.83 5.19
C ILE A 145 -0.85 12.57 5.05
N LEU A 146 0.14 11.93 4.44
CA LEU A 146 1.45 12.54 4.26
C LEU A 146 1.45 13.50 3.07
N PRO A 147 1.97 14.72 3.23
CA PRO A 147 2.03 15.68 2.14
C PRO A 147 3.03 15.24 1.06
N TYR A 148 2.87 15.77 -0.16
CA TYR A 148 3.79 15.62 -1.31
C TYR A 148 3.86 14.22 -1.97
N SER A 149 3.14 13.22 -1.45
CA SER A 149 2.94 11.88 -2.06
C SER A 149 4.21 11.17 -2.57
N LEU A 150 5.36 11.45 -1.97
CA LEU A 150 6.58 10.66 -2.21
C LEU A 150 6.36 9.22 -1.76
N LEU A 151 6.83 8.24 -2.53
CA LEU A 151 6.68 6.81 -2.21
C LEU A 151 5.22 6.44 -1.88
N SER A 152 4.26 6.95 -2.66
CA SER A 152 2.81 6.86 -2.38
C SER A 152 2.33 5.47 -1.90
N VAL A 153 2.32 4.46 -2.77
CA VAL A 153 1.77 3.13 -2.41
C VAL A 153 2.69 2.41 -1.44
N CYS A 154 4.01 2.47 -1.63
CA CYS A 154 4.94 1.62 -0.92
C CYS A 154 5.38 2.14 0.46
N GLY A 155 5.61 3.45 0.58
CA GLY A 155 6.04 4.08 1.81
C GLY A 155 4.85 4.70 2.55
N ASN A 156 4.20 5.67 1.92
CA ASN A 156 3.13 6.41 2.57
C ASN A 156 1.95 5.50 2.90
N VAL A 157 1.51 4.67 1.97
CA VAL A 157 0.38 3.77 2.23
C VAL A 157 0.85 2.50 2.93
N PHE A 158 1.61 1.64 2.26
CA PHE A 158 1.92 0.30 2.77
C PHE A 158 2.74 0.33 4.08
N SER A 159 3.94 0.94 4.08
CA SER A 159 4.81 0.86 5.27
C SER A 159 4.26 1.64 6.47
N THR A 160 3.67 2.81 6.24
CA THR A 160 3.05 3.60 7.31
C THR A 160 1.82 2.90 7.88
N CYS A 161 0.92 2.39 7.03
CA CYS A 161 -0.27 1.68 7.46
C CYS A 161 0.09 0.42 8.25
N TYR A 162 1.06 -0.36 7.78
CA TYR A 162 1.49 -1.58 8.46
C TYR A 162 2.17 -1.29 9.79
N LYS A 163 3.18 -0.40 9.81
CA LYS A 163 4.00 -0.13 11.00
C LYS A 163 3.21 0.53 12.12
N ASN A 164 2.39 1.53 11.76
CA ASN A 164 1.70 2.36 12.74
C ASN A 164 0.26 1.87 13.00
N VAL A 165 -0.20 0.88 12.22
CA VAL A 165 -1.54 0.30 12.31
C VAL A 165 -2.65 1.35 12.25
N VAL A 166 -2.45 2.41 11.46
CA VAL A 166 -3.42 3.50 11.20
C VAL A 166 -3.86 3.53 9.74
N PRO A 167 -5.13 3.85 9.44
CA PRO A 167 -5.54 4.09 8.06
C PRO A 167 -4.70 5.21 7.45
N THR A 168 -4.20 5.01 6.24
CA THR A 168 -3.31 5.97 5.59
C THR A 168 -3.74 6.26 4.16
N LEU A 169 -3.80 7.54 3.79
CA LEU A 169 -4.16 7.96 2.44
C LEU A 169 -2.98 8.52 1.67
N SER A 170 -3.05 8.36 0.34
CA SER A 170 -2.15 9.02 -0.58
C SER A 170 -2.83 9.35 -1.91
N PHE A 171 -2.45 10.47 -2.51
CA PHE A 171 -2.92 10.91 -3.83
C PHE A 171 -2.13 10.29 -5.00
N GLY A 172 -1.29 9.29 -4.77
CA GLY A 172 -0.42 8.74 -5.80
C GLY A 172 0.87 9.54 -5.98
N CYS A 173 1.95 8.85 -6.35
CA CYS A 173 3.15 9.45 -6.92
C CYS A 173 3.08 9.34 -8.46
N PRO A 174 3.94 10.05 -9.21
CA PRO A 174 3.96 9.93 -10.67
C PRO A 174 4.08 8.47 -11.14
N GLU A 175 4.93 7.69 -10.48
CA GLU A 175 5.14 6.28 -10.81
C GLU A 175 3.92 5.41 -10.52
N SER A 176 3.24 5.60 -9.39
CA SER A 176 2.06 4.80 -9.06
C SER A 176 0.85 5.17 -9.90
N ARG A 177 0.77 6.41 -10.41
CA ARG A 177 -0.26 6.78 -11.41
C ARG A 177 0.03 6.17 -12.78
N ARG A 178 1.29 6.23 -13.23
CA ARG A 178 1.70 5.70 -14.54
C ARG A 178 1.64 4.17 -14.60
N HIS A 179 2.03 3.50 -13.52
CA HIS A 179 2.25 2.05 -13.51
C HIS A 179 1.32 1.28 -12.57
N GLY A 180 0.86 1.91 -11.50
CA GLY A 180 0.02 1.28 -10.49
C GLY A 180 -1.47 1.39 -10.74
N GLY A 181 -1.92 1.89 -11.88
CA GLY A 181 -3.36 1.90 -12.22
C GLY A 181 -4.23 2.85 -11.38
N ILE A 182 -3.62 3.81 -10.67
CA ILE A 182 -4.35 4.85 -9.93
C ILE A 182 -4.86 5.90 -10.93
N GLY A 183 -6.18 5.94 -11.10
CA GLY A 183 -6.87 6.90 -11.96
C GLY A 183 -6.73 8.35 -11.50
N ASN A 184 -6.96 9.29 -12.41
CA ASN A 184 -6.85 10.73 -12.13
C ASN A 184 -7.78 11.20 -11.01
N ASP A 185 -8.93 10.55 -10.85
CA ASP A 185 -9.92 10.80 -9.80
C ASP A 185 -9.89 9.74 -8.69
N GLU A 186 -8.76 9.06 -8.50
CA GLU A 186 -8.57 8.06 -7.46
C GLU A 186 -7.50 8.50 -6.46
N VAL A 187 -7.72 8.09 -5.21
CA VAL A 187 -6.74 8.10 -4.12
C VAL A 187 -6.54 6.67 -3.63
N VAL A 188 -5.44 6.43 -2.92
CA VAL A 188 -5.11 5.14 -2.34
C VAL A 188 -5.32 5.19 -0.84
N LEU A 189 -6.05 4.23 -0.31
CA LEU A 189 -6.22 3.98 1.13
C LEU A 189 -5.50 2.69 1.51
N GLY A 190 -4.62 2.78 2.50
CA GLY A 190 -4.17 1.66 3.33
C GLY A 190 -5.11 1.54 4.52
N LEU A 191 -5.71 0.38 4.70
CA LEU A 191 -6.63 0.11 5.80
C LEU A 191 -6.11 -1.10 6.58
N PRO A 192 -5.62 -0.91 7.83
CA PRO A 192 -5.19 -2.04 8.65
C PRO A 192 -6.36 -3.00 8.90
N SER A 193 -6.10 -4.31 8.93
CA SER A 193 -7.17 -5.30 9.12
C SER A 193 -7.96 -5.12 10.42
N GLN A 194 -7.33 -4.61 11.48
CA GLN A 194 -8.01 -4.27 12.72
C GLN A 194 -9.08 -3.18 12.53
N HIS A 195 -8.85 -2.25 11.61
CA HIS A 195 -9.75 -1.15 11.31
C HIS A 195 -10.81 -1.54 10.27
N ALA A 196 -10.51 -2.50 9.38
CA ALA A 196 -11.42 -2.95 8.35
C ALA A 196 -12.77 -3.45 8.89
N ARG A 197 -12.75 -4.15 10.04
CA ARG A 197 -13.96 -4.70 10.67
C ARG A 197 -15.00 -3.66 11.06
N TYR A 198 -14.60 -2.41 11.28
CA TYR A 198 -15.55 -1.35 11.65
C TYR A 198 -16.40 -0.90 10.47
N PHE A 199 -15.82 -0.89 9.27
CA PHE A 199 -16.55 -0.55 8.05
C PHE A 199 -17.60 -1.60 7.66
N LEU A 200 -17.51 -2.81 8.23
CA LEU A 200 -18.49 -3.88 8.04
C LEU A 200 -19.69 -3.77 8.99
N ARG A 201 -19.61 -2.93 10.03
CA ARG A 201 -20.64 -2.83 11.08
C ARG A 201 -21.56 -1.62 10.94
N ASP A 202 -21.10 -0.58 10.25
CA ASP A 202 -21.71 0.76 10.25
C ASP A 202 -22.12 1.26 8.84
N LEU A 203 -22.17 0.35 7.85
CA LEU A 203 -22.66 0.58 6.48
C LEU A 203 -23.71 -0.48 6.14
#